data_AF-A0AB35W7V3-F1
#
_entry.id   AF-A0AB35W7V3-F1
#
_cell.length_a   1.000
_cell.length_b   1.000
_cell.length_c   1.000
_cell.angle_alpha   90.00
_cell.angle_beta   90.00
_cell.angle_gamma   90.00
#
_symmetry.space_group_name_H-M   'P 1'
#
loop_
_entity.id
_entity.type
_entity.pdbx_description
1 polymer ?
#
loop_
_entity_poly.entity_id
_entity_poly.type
_entity_poly.pdbx_seq_one_letter_code
_entity_poly.pdbx_strand_id
1 'polypeptide(L)'
;MTKTQLEDSLQEFHDELHIPLLDAVNAVYKALPESKPEKLSDAVRLIQVSAVALEGIILSVERTESLREEQELIGEVTQLALSLAACKDELNDLLPNQFA
;
A
#
# COMPACT_ATOMS: atom_id res chain seq x y z
N MET A 1 20.80 3.01 6.66
CA MET A 1 19.97 3.92 5.85
C MET A 1 19.92 5.24 6.59
N THR A 2 20.15 6.36 5.90
CA THR A 2 20.03 7.69 6.50
C THR A 2 18.58 8.17 6.44
N LYS A 3 18.26 9.24 7.17
CA LYS A 3 16.93 9.88 7.13
C LYS A 3 16.54 10.29 5.70
N THR A 4 17.41 11.00 4.99
CA THR A 4 17.17 11.41 3.59
C THR A 4 16.93 10.23 2.65
N GLN A 5 17.71 9.15 2.78
CA GLN A 5 17.49 7.95 1.95
C GLN A 5 16.11 7.30 2.20
N LEU A 6 15.61 7.40 3.44
CA LEU A 6 14.29 6.90 3.80
C LEU A 6 13.17 7.81 3.32
N GLU A 7 13.34 9.13 3.44
CA GLU A 7 12.41 10.10 2.87
C GLU A 7 12.30 9.92 1.34
N ASP A 8 13.42 9.70 0.65
CA ASP A 8 13.43 9.38 -0.78
C ASP A 8 12.67 8.06 -1.06
N SER A 9 12.90 7.02 -0.24
CA SER A 9 12.21 5.72 -0.39
C SER A 9 10.70 5.82 -0.11
N LEU A 10 10.30 6.68 0.83
CA LEU A 10 8.89 6.95 1.12
C LEU A 10 8.23 7.71 -0.02
N GLN A 11 8.90 8.70 -0.59
CA GLN A 11 8.40 9.43 -1.74
C GLN A 11 8.24 8.49 -2.96
N GLU A 12 9.25 7.65 -3.24
CA GLU A 12 9.18 6.63 -4.30
C GLU A 12 8.04 5.65 -4.06
N PHE A 13 7.87 5.18 -2.81
CA PHE A 13 6.73 4.34 -2.44
C PHE A 13 5.39 5.04 -2.68
N HIS A 14 5.28 6.32 -2.33
CA HIS A 14 4.07 7.11 -2.54
C HIS A 14 3.71 7.20 -4.02
N ASP A 15 4.67 7.58 -4.85
CA ASP A 15 4.45 7.87 -6.26
C ASP A 15 4.28 6.60 -7.09
N GLU A 16 5.06 5.56 -6.83
CA GLU A 16 5.10 4.35 -7.66
C GLU A 16 4.15 3.26 -7.19
N LEU A 17 3.75 3.26 -5.92
CA LEU A 17 2.99 2.16 -5.34
C LEU A 17 1.69 2.60 -4.66
N HIS A 18 1.74 3.56 -3.74
CA HIS A 18 0.56 3.93 -2.96
C HIS A 18 -0.50 4.66 -3.80
N ILE A 19 -0.13 5.70 -4.55
CA ILE A 19 -1.07 6.41 -5.43
C ILE A 19 -1.63 5.46 -6.51
N PRO A 20 -0.80 4.69 -7.24
CA PRO A 20 -1.30 3.71 -8.21
C PRO A 20 -2.22 2.64 -7.61
N LEU A 21 -1.97 2.21 -6.37
CA LEU A 21 -2.86 1.29 -5.68
C LEU A 21 -4.25 1.91 -5.45
N LEU A 22 -4.31 3.15 -4.96
CA LEU A 22 -5.58 3.84 -4.75
C LEU A 22 -6.35 4.01 -6.07
N ASP A 23 -5.65 4.36 -7.14
CA ASP A 23 -6.24 4.45 -8.48
C ASP A 23 -6.74 3.09 -8.98
N ALA A 24 -5.99 2.01 -8.73
CA ALA A 24 -6.38 0.66 -9.10
C ALA A 24 -7.64 0.20 -8.35
N VAL A 25 -7.70 0.40 -7.02
CA VAL A 25 -8.89 0.09 -6.20
C VAL A 25 -10.11 0.86 -6.72
N ASN A 26 -9.97 2.16 -6.95
CA ASN A 26 -11.02 3.01 -7.53
C ASN A 26 -11.47 2.52 -8.93
N ALA A 27 -10.53 2.03 -9.74
CA ALA A 27 -10.84 1.45 -11.05
C ALA A 27 -11.67 0.17 -10.92
N VAL A 28 -11.48 -0.66 -9.87
CA VAL A 28 -12.34 -1.83 -9.62
C VAL A 28 -13.78 -1.42 -9.37
N TYR A 29 -14.01 -0.37 -8.59
CA TYR A 29 -15.36 0.16 -8.32
C TYR A 29 -16.04 0.71 -9.57
N LYS A 30 -15.27 1.30 -10.49
CA LYS A 30 -15.78 1.89 -11.73
C LYS A 30 -15.88 0.92 -12.90
N ALA A 31 -15.31 -0.28 -12.77
CA ALA A 31 -15.23 -1.25 -13.85
C ALA A 31 -16.61 -1.80 -14.22
N LEU A 32 -16.82 -2.04 -15.52
CA LEU A 32 -17.95 -2.85 -15.99
C LEU A 32 -17.80 -4.30 -15.48
N PRO A 33 -18.90 -5.04 -15.25
CA PRO A 33 -18.85 -6.40 -14.70
C PRO A 33 -17.87 -7.34 -15.43
N GLU A 34 -17.78 -7.24 -16.75
CA GLU A 34 -16.89 -8.07 -17.59
C GLU A 34 -15.39 -7.77 -17.37
N SER A 35 -15.06 -6.51 -17.10
CA SER A 35 -13.68 -6.04 -16.84
C SER A 35 -13.29 -6.07 -15.36
N LYS A 36 -14.27 -6.22 -14.46
CA LYS A 36 -14.07 -6.17 -13.01
C LYS A 36 -13.09 -7.24 -12.49
N PRO A 37 -13.10 -8.49 -12.98
CA PRO A 37 -12.14 -9.51 -12.53
C PRO A 37 -10.68 -9.13 -12.83
N GLU A 38 -10.40 -8.57 -14.01
CA GLU A 38 -9.07 -8.14 -14.40
C GLU A 38 -8.59 -6.98 -13.53
N LYS A 39 -9.44 -5.96 -13.33
CA LYS A 39 -9.12 -4.82 -12.46
C LYS A 39 -8.91 -5.24 -11.02
N LEU A 40 -9.70 -6.19 -10.53
CA LEU A 40 -9.52 -6.76 -9.19
C LEU A 40 -8.18 -7.49 -9.08
N SER A 41 -7.81 -8.29 -10.07
CA SER A 41 -6.50 -8.95 -10.13
C SER A 41 -5.34 -7.95 -10.12
N ASP A 42 -5.44 -6.86 -10.89
CA ASP A 42 -4.43 -5.80 -10.90
C ASP A 42 -4.28 -5.11 -9.54
N ALA A 43 -5.40 -4.74 -8.91
CA ALA A 43 -5.39 -4.12 -7.58
C ALA A 43 -4.83 -5.07 -6.50
N VAL A 44 -5.17 -6.36 -6.57
CA VAL A 44 -4.62 -7.40 -5.66
C VAL A 44 -3.12 -7.59 -5.85
N ARG A 45 -2.62 -7.53 -7.09
CA ARG A 45 -1.19 -7.59 -7.35
C ARG A 45 -0.48 -6.34 -6.80
N LEU A 46 -1.02 -5.16 -7.05
CA LEU A 46 -0.44 -3.90 -6.57
C LEU A 46 -0.38 -3.87 -5.04
N ILE A 47 -1.45 -4.26 -4.34
CA ILE A 47 -1.44 -4.24 -2.88
C ILE A 47 -0.42 -5.21 -2.27
N GLN A 48 -0.19 -6.37 -2.92
CA GLN A 48 0.86 -7.30 -2.50
C GLN A 48 2.25 -6.67 -2.63
N VAL A 49 2.54 -6.03 -3.76
CA VAL A 49 3.82 -5.36 -3.99
C VAL A 49 4.00 -4.19 -3.01
N SER A 50 2.97 -3.36 -2.82
CA SER A 50 2.98 -2.25 -1.87
C SER A 50 3.20 -2.74 -0.43
N ALA A 51 2.57 -3.84 -0.03
CA ALA A 51 2.77 -4.40 1.31
C ALA A 51 4.21 -4.83 1.55
N VAL A 52 4.84 -5.51 0.59
CA VAL A 52 6.25 -5.94 0.69
C VAL A 52 7.21 -4.75 0.73
N ALA A 53 6.98 -3.75 -0.11
CA ALA A 53 7.82 -2.55 -0.12
C ALA A 53 7.70 -1.77 1.20
N LEU A 54 6.48 -1.59 1.72
CA LEU A 54 6.25 -0.91 2.99
C LEU A 54 6.85 -1.68 4.18
N GLU A 55 6.79 -3.02 4.18
CA GLU A 55 7.47 -3.85 5.18
C GLU A 55 8.99 -3.57 5.20
N GLY A 56 9.61 -3.45 4.02
CA GLY A 56 11.03 -3.07 3.90
C GLY A 56 11.36 -1.71 4.50
N ILE A 57 10.48 -0.72 4.29
CA ILE A 57 10.58 0.63 4.87
C ILE A 57 10.44 0.56 6.40
N ILE A 58 9.40 -0.13 6.91
CA ILE A 58 9.18 -0.33 8.34
C ILE A 58 10.40 -0.96 9.00
N LEU A 59 10.92 -2.06 8.45
CA LEU A 59 12.11 -2.73 8.97
C LEU A 59 13.35 -1.81 8.96
N SER A 60 13.46 -0.92 7.98
CA SER A 60 14.56 0.04 7.91
C SER A 60 14.46 1.13 8.97
N VAL A 61 13.24 1.61 9.25
CA VAL A 61 12.95 2.52 10.38
C VAL A 61 13.26 1.82 11.69
N GLU A 62 12.71 0.62 11.91
CA GLU A 62 12.86 -0.15 13.13
C GLU A 62 14.29 -0.56 13.43
N ARG A 63 15.15 -0.77 12.42
CA ARG A 63 16.56 -1.18 12.63
C ARG A 63 17.50 0.00 12.83
N THR A 64 17.07 1.23 12.55
CA THR A 64 17.92 2.42 12.63
C THR A 64 17.53 3.25 13.85
N GLU A 65 18.37 3.26 14.88
CA GLU A 65 18.09 3.93 16.17
C GLU A 65 17.66 5.39 16.02
N SER A 66 18.36 6.16 15.18
CA SER A 66 18.02 7.57 14.93
C SER A 66 16.67 7.77 14.23
N LEU A 67 16.13 6.77 13.55
CA LEU A 67 14.85 6.86 12.85
C LEU A 67 13.69 6.38 13.72
N ARG A 68 13.95 5.49 14.68
CA ARG A 68 12.95 5.02 15.66
C ARG A 68 12.44 6.12 16.60
N GLU A 69 13.14 7.24 16.69
CA GLU A 69 12.73 8.37 17.53
C GLU A 69 12.01 9.47 16.74
N GLU A 70 12.00 9.38 15.41
CA GLU A 70 11.39 10.36 14.51
C GLU A 70 9.87 10.14 14.43
N GLN A 71 9.14 10.81 15.31
CA GLN A 71 7.68 10.66 15.45
C GLN A 71 6.91 10.99 14.16
N GLU A 72 7.36 11.97 13.39
CA GLU A 72 6.73 12.36 12.12
C GLU A 72 6.81 11.21 11.10
N LEU A 73 8.01 10.64 10.95
CA LEU A 73 8.27 9.50 10.09
C LEU A 73 7.46 8.26 10.50
N ILE A 74 7.42 7.96 11.80
CA ILE A 74 6.61 6.85 12.33
C ILE A 74 5.14 7.08 12.03
N GLY A 75 4.67 8.32 12.19
CA GLY A 75 3.30 8.73 11.85
C GLY A 75 2.99 8.45 10.38
N GLU A 76 3.84 8.88 9.47
CA GLU A 76 3.69 8.68 8.03
C GLU A 76 3.64 7.20 7.64
N VAL A 77 4.62 6.40 8.09
CA VAL A 77 4.68 4.97 7.83
C VAL A 77 3.44 4.25 8.39
N THR A 78 2.97 4.68 9.56
CA THR A 78 1.74 4.15 10.16
C THR A 78 0.51 4.48 9.32
N GLN A 79 0.39 5.72 8.82
CA GLN A 79 -0.72 6.11 7.93
C GLN A 79 -0.71 5.32 6.63
N LEU A 80 0.46 5.09 6.04
CA LEU A 80 0.61 4.24 4.86
C LEU A 80 0.15 2.80 5.13
N ALA A 81 0.55 2.23 6.28
CA ALA A 81 0.15 0.88 6.65
C ALA A 81 -1.36 0.76 6.86
N LEU A 82 -1.99 1.77 7.49
CA LEU A 82 -3.44 1.83 7.65
C LEU A 82 -4.17 1.98 6.32
N SER A 83 -3.64 2.80 5.40
CA SER A 83 -4.20 2.96 4.06
C SER A 83 -4.17 1.66 3.26
N LEU A 84 -3.04 0.93 3.29
CA LEU A 84 -2.94 -0.40 2.68
C LEU A 84 -3.90 -1.39 3.32
N ALA A 85 -4.04 -1.38 4.64
CA ALA A 85 -5.01 -2.25 5.33
C ALA A 85 -6.45 -1.96 4.87
N ALA A 86 -6.83 -0.70 4.74
CA ALA A 86 -8.14 -0.29 4.23
C ALA A 86 -8.35 -0.76 2.78
N CYS A 87 -7.37 -0.56 1.89
CA CYS A 87 -7.45 -1.06 0.51
C CYS A 87 -7.63 -2.58 0.46
N LYS A 88 -6.95 -3.33 1.33
CA LYS A 88 -7.06 -4.78 1.41
C LYS A 88 -8.46 -5.20 1.84
N ASP A 89 -9.03 -4.52 2.83
CA ASP A 89 -10.38 -4.80 3.31
C ASP A 89 -11.43 -4.45 2.23
N GLU A 90 -11.29 -3.32 1.54
CA GLU A 90 -12.13 -2.94 0.39
C GLU A 90 -12.07 -3.97 -0.75
N LEU A 91 -10.87 -4.43 -1.11
CA LEU A 91 -10.71 -5.46 -2.14
C LEU A 91 -11.29 -6.81 -1.71
N ASN A 92 -11.20 -7.15 -0.42
CA ASN A 92 -11.82 -8.37 0.12
C ASN A 92 -13.34 -8.33 0.04
N ASP A 93 -13.96 -7.18 0.32
CA ASP A 93 -15.42 -7.00 0.17
C ASP A 93 -15.87 -7.09 -1.30
N LEU A 94 -14.96 -6.77 -2.23
CA LEU A 94 -15.19 -6.83 -3.67
C LEU A 94 -14.92 -8.20 -4.28
N LEU A 95 -14.17 -9.08 -3.59
CA LEU A 95 -14.08 -10.48 -3.97
C LEU A 95 -15.49 -11.07 -3.81
N PRO A 96 -16.08 -11.64 -4.88
CA PRO A 96 -17.37 -12.30 -4.75
C PRO A 96 -17.26 -13.33 -3.62
N ASN A 97 -18.27 -13.41 -2.74
CA ASN A 97 -18.46 -14.56 -1.86
C ASN A 97 -18.44 -15.82 -2.74
N GLN A 98 -17.26 -16.44 -2.96
CA GLN A 98 -17.09 -17.58 -3.86
C GLN A 98 -17.67 -18.89 -3.27
N PHE A 99 -18.58 -18.79 -2.28
CA PHE A 99 -19.13 -19.91 -1.54
C PHE A 99 -20.63 -19.75 -1.22
N ALA A 100 -21.43 -19.28 -2.19
CA ALA A 100 -22.88 -19.46 -2.15
C ALA A 100 -23.29 -20.65 -3.03
#